data_AF-D2C287-F1
#
_entry.id   AF-D2C287-F1
#
_cell.length_a   1.000
_cell.length_b   1.000
_cell.length_c   1.000
_cell.angle_alpha   90.00
_cell.angle_beta   90.00
_cell.angle_gamma   90.00
#
_symmetry.space_group_name_H-M   'P 1'
#
loop_
_entity.id
_entity.type
_entity.pdbx_description
1 polymer ?
#
loop_
_entity_poly.entity_id
_entity_poly.type
_entity_poly.pdbx_seq_one_letter_code
_entity_poly.pdbx_strand_id
1 'polypeptide(L)'
;MLMSKAEYARHCGVSRQTVYDWVKKGDVVLSGAKIDVSATEQQRASTSNADASPWPHRTVEMTWKQTAEWVRQHDSKEPDEDNYTARLTRLIAAAEELGYDVDSSQYDAQESMIALYMDGSARHEFYDKDCVDAAITFLRTELFYVAFHIPDDEADWSPQGLSALCLRQGNNI
;
A
#
# COMPACT_ATOMS: atom_id res chain seq x y z
N MET A 1 -4.08 29.43 22.07
CA MET A 1 -3.10 30.01 23.02
C MET A 1 -2.06 30.78 22.21
N LEU A 2 -1.72 32.03 22.58
CA LEU A 2 -0.80 32.86 21.79
C LEU A 2 0.60 32.94 22.42
N MET A 3 1.64 32.56 21.68
CA MET A 3 3.03 32.61 22.13
C MET A 3 3.88 33.47 21.19
N SER A 4 4.89 34.16 21.73
CA SER A 4 5.96 34.69 20.87
C SER A 4 6.77 33.53 20.27
N LYS A 5 7.47 33.79 19.16
CA LYS A 5 8.32 32.78 18.49
C LYS A 5 9.38 32.20 19.43
N ALA A 6 9.90 33.01 20.35
CA ALA A 6 10.89 32.59 21.34
C ALA A 6 10.29 31.74 22.46
N GLU A 7 9.07 32.04 22.90
CA GLU A 7 8.34 31.22 23.87
C GLU A 7 7.92 29.89 23.27
N TYR A 8 7.43 29.91 22.03
CA TYR A 8 7.07 28.70 21.30
C TYR A 8 8.28 27.79 21.05
N ALA A 9 9.44 28.36 20.73
CA ALA A 9 10.68 27.60 20.62
C ALA A 9 11.04 26.86 21.92
N ARG A 10 10.90 27.52 23.08
CA ARG A 10 11.11 26.87 24.38
C ARG A 10 10.04 25.82 24.68
N HIS A 11 8.78 26.10 24.37
CA HIS A 11 7.67 25.17 24.54
C HIS A 11 7.89 23.87 23.76
N CYS A 12 8.39 23.96 22.51
CA CYS A 12 8.68 22.81 21.67
C CYS A 12 10.09 22.22 21.89
N GLY A 13 10.93 22.79 22.77
CA GLY A 13 12.30 22.32 22.99
C GLY A 13 13.24 22.49 21.79
N VAL A 14 12.97 23.45 20.89
CA VAL A 14 13.74 23.67 19.65
C VAL A 14 14.43 25.03 19.62
N SER A 15 15.33 25.22 18.65
CA SER A 15 15.96 26.52 18.42
C SER A 15 14.96 27.56 17.88
N ARG A 16 15.23 28.85 18.12
CA ARG A 16 14.42 29.94 17.53
C ARG A 16 14.47 29.90 16.00
N GLN A 17 15.62 29.53 15.42
CA GLN A 17 15.80 29.46 13.98
C GLN A 17 14.86 28.44 13.35
N THR A 18 14.72 27.27 13.98
CA THR A 18 13.77 26.23 13.59
C THR A 18 12.33 26.77 13.53
N VAL A 19 11.92 27.57 14.51
CA VAL A 19 10.59 28.20 14.51
C VAL A 19 10.45 29.24 13.40
N TYR A 20 11.49 30.03 13.11
CA TYR A 20 11.45 30.96 11.97
C TYR A 20 11.34 30.23 10.63
N ASP A 21 11.98 29.08 10.49
CA ASP A 21 11.90 28.28 9.27
C ASP A 21 10.52 27.63 9.12
N TRP A 22 9.90 27.17 10.20
CA TRP A 22 8.50 26.73 10.21
C TRP A 22 7.52 27.84 9.83
N VAL A 23 7.76 29.07 10.30
CA VAL A 23 6.96 30.24 9.88
C VAL A 23 7.09 30.47 8.37
N LYS A 24 8.30 30.37 7.80
CA LYS A 24 8.51 30.53 6.35
C LYS A 24 7.84 29.43 5.54
N LYS A 25 7.82 28.21 6.05
CA LYS A 25 7.20 27.03 5.40
C LYS A 25 5.67 27.00 5.53
N GLY A 26 5.11 27.76 6.47
CA GLY A 26 3.67 27.75 6.76
C GLY A 26 3.25 26.64 7.72
N ASP A 27 4.20 25.99 8.40
CA ASP A 27 3.96 24.89 9.36
C ASP A 27 3.43 25.36 10.72
N VAL A 28 3.29 26.69 10.91
CA VAL A 28 2.78 27.32 12.12
C VAL A 28 1.83 28.45 11.78
N VAL A 29 0.69 28.52 12.48
CA VAL A 29 -0.32 29.56 12.30
C VAL A 29 0.07 30.79 13.09
N LEU A 30 0.07 31.96 12.43
CA LEU A 30 0.29 33.25 13.07
C LEU A 30 -1.02 34.00 13.28
N SER A 31 -1.19 34.54 14.49
CA SER A 31 -2.20 35.56 14.80
C SER A 31 -1.47 36.87 15.09
N GLY A 32 -1.40 37.72 14.06
CA GLY A 32 -0.54 38.90 14.06
C GLY A 32 0.94 38.55 14.17
N ALA A 33 1.63 39.07 15.21
CA ALA A 33 3.06 38.81 15.42
C ALA A 33 3.36 37.52 16.22
N LYS A 34 2.33 36.90 16.80
CA LYS A 34 2.44 35.74 17.71
C LYS A 34 1.97 34.46 17.01
N ILE A 35 2.49 33.33 17.47
CA ILE A 35 2.07 31.99 17.04
C ILE A 35 0.79 31.63 17.79
N ASP A 36 -0.23 31.25 17.05
CA ASP A 36 -1.41 30.60 17.61
C ASP A 36 -1.13 29.11 17.74
N VAL A 37 -0.80 28.70 18.96
CA VAL A 37 -0.43 27.33 19.30
C VAL A 37 -1.61 26.39 19.06
N SER A 38 -2.82 26.83 19.36
CA SER A 38 -4.01 25.98 19.23
C SER A 38 -4.35 25.75 17.76
N ALA A 39 -4.29 26.81 16.94
CA ALA A 39 -4.50 26.67 15.50
C ALA A 39 -3.34 25.90 14.83
N THR A 40 -2.10 26.06 15.30
CA THR A 40 -0.95 25.29 14.83
C THR A 40 -1.05 23.81 15.17
N GLU A 41 -1.47 23.47 16.39
CA GLU A 41 -1.70 22.09 16.82
C GLU A 41 -2.88 21.46 16.08
N GLN A 42 -3.95 22.23 15.83
CA GLN A 42 -5.06 21.79 14.97
C GLN A 42 -4.60 21.57 13.53
N GLN A 43 -3.81 22.50 12.96
CA GLN A 43 -3.23 22.34 11.62
C GLN A 43 -2.34 21.10 11.57
N ARG A 44 -1.46 20.90 12.56
CA ARG A 44 -0.63 19.70 12.65
C ARG A 44 -1.48 18.44 12.80
N ALA A 45 -2.50 18.43 13.65
CA ALA A 45 -3.40 17.29 13.79
C ALA A 45 -4.18 17.00 12.50
N SER A 46 -4.54 18.02 11.72
CA SER A 46 -5.10 17.83 10.39
C SER A 46 -4.06 17.33 9.37
N THR A 47 -2.82 17.84 9.39
CA THR A 47 -1.75 17.41 8.48
C THR A 47 -1.21 16.02 8.83
N SER A 48 -1.21 15.64 10.11
CA SER A 48 -0.83 14.30 10.59
C SER A 48 -1.82 13.22 10.16
N ASN A 49 -3.05 13.60 9.79
CA ASN A 49 -4.13 12.68 9.42
C ASN A 49 -4.59 12.82 7.95
N ALA A 50 -4.00 13.70 7.14
CA ALA A 50 -4.55 14.04 5.83
C ALA A 50 -3.66 13.74 4.61
N ASP A 51 -2.44 13.19 4.73
CA ASP A 51 -1.61 13.03 3.51
C ASP A 51 -0.51 11.96 3.55
N ALA A 52 -0.55 11.02 4.49
CA ALA A 52 0.23 9.79 4.36
C ALA A 52 -0.77 8.64 4.21
N SER A 53 -1.10 8.30 2.96
CA SER A 53 -1.73 7.00 2.69
C SER A 53 -0.90 5.94 3.43
N PRO A 54 -1.52 5.02 4.20
CA PRO A 54 -0.80 3.91 4.81
C PRO A 54 -0.03 3.09 3.76
N TRP A 55 -0.37 3.25 2.48
CA TRP A 55 0.23 2.60 1.33
C TRP A 55 0.67 3.64 0.30
N PRO A 56 1.77 4.38 0.52
CA PRO A 56 2.20 5.48 -0.36
C PRO A 56 2.57 5.02 -1.78
N HIS A 57 2.74 3.72 -1.98
CA HIS A 57 3.00 3.11 -3.29
C HIS A 57 1.71 2.89 -4.12
N ARG A 58 0.52 3.02 -3.51
CA ARG A 58 -0.77 2.97 -4.19
C ARG A 58 -1.11 4.37 -4.67
N THR A 59 -1.01 4.56 -5.99
CA THR A 59 -1.04 5.89 -6.63
C THR A 59 -2.08 6.00 -7.74
N VAL A 60 -2.83 4.93 -7.98
CA VAL A 60 -3.83 4.84 -9.03
C VAL A 60 -5.19 4.57 -8.37
N GLU A 61 -6.10 5.52 -8.47
CA GLU A 61 -7.48 5.37 -7.98
C GLU A 61 -8.32 4.71 -9.07
N MET A 62 -8.96 3.59 -8.75
CA MET A 62 -9.89 2.88 -9.63
C MET A 62 -10.96 2.18 -8.80
N THR A 63 -12.14 2.03 -9.39
CA THR A 63 -13.16 1.11 -8.87
C THR A 63 -12.68 -0.34 -8.95
N TRP A 64 -13.18 -1.22 -8.08
CA TRP A 64 -12.87 -2.66 -8.16
C TRP A 64 -13.14 -3.26 -9.54
N LYS A 65 -14.22 -2.84 -10.21
CA LYS A 65 -14.53 -3.28 -11.57
C LYS A 65 -13.46 -2.84 -12.58
N GLN A 66 -13.07 -1.57 -12.55
CA GLN A 66 -12.03 -1.04 -13.44
C GLN A 66 -10.70 -1.77 -13.21
N THR A 67 -10.35 -2.06 -11.96
CA THR A 67 -9.15 -2.82 -11.61
C THR A 67 -9.18 -4.23 -12.18
N ALA A 68 -10.29 -4.96 -11.99
CA ALA A 68 -10.45 -6.31 -12.54
C ALA A 68 -10.39 -6.33 -14.08
N GLU A 69 -10.98 -5.32 -14.74
CA GLU A 69 -10.88 -5.14 -16.19
C GLU A 69 -9.45 -4.81 -16.64
N TRP A 70 -8.75 -3.94 -15.91
CA TRP A 70 -7.37 -3.58 -16.19
C TRP A 70 -6.47 -4.81 -16.12
N VAL A 71 -6.56 -5.58 -15.03
CA VAL A 71 -5.77 -6.80 -14.82
C VAL A 71 -6.03 -7.80 -15.95
N ARG A 72 -7.31 -8.04 -16.31
CA ARG A 72 -7.67 -8.90 -17.44
C ARG A 72 -7.08 -8.43 -18.78
N GLN A 73 -7.08 -7.12 -19.03
CA GLN A 73 -6.51 -6.54 -20.25
C GLN A 73 -4.98 -6.61 -20.30
N HIS A 74 -4.32 -6.89 -19.17
CA HIS A 74 -2.86 -6.95 -19.04
C HIS A 74 -2.31 -8.37 -18.86
N ASP A 75 -3.18 -9.38 -18.85
CA ASP A 75 -2.78 -10.78 -18.90
C ASP A 75 -1.93 -11.09 -20.14
N SER A 76 -1.01 -12.04 -19.97
CA SER A 76 -0.12 -12.56 -21.01
C SER A 76 0.78 -11.49 -21.69
N LYS A 77 0.88 -10.28 -21.14
CA LYS A 77 1.78 -9.24 -21.66
C LYS A 77 3.23 -9.46 -21.24
N GLU A 78 3.45 -9.97 -20.03
CA GLU A 78 4.77 -10.23 -19.48
C GLU A 78 5.10 -11.73 -19.50
N PRO A 79 6.37 -12.11 -19.78
CA PRO A 79 6.82 -13.48 -19.63
C PRO A 79 6.76 -13.91 -18.16
N ASP A 80 6.81 -15.21 -17.92
CA ASP A 80 6.94 -15.71 -16.55
C ASP A 80 8.30 -15.36 -15.95
N GLU A 81 8.38 -15.36 -14.62
CA GLU A 81 9.63 -15.04 -13.93
C GLU A 81 10.64 -16.20 -14.00
N ASP A 82 11.87 -15.90 -14.40
CA ASP A 82 12.91 -16.91 -14.68
C ASP A 82 13.41 -17.70 -13.46
N ASN A 83 13.08 -17.28 -12.23
CA ASN A 83 13.55 -17.94 -11.01
C ASN A 83 12.58 -17.81 -9.83
N TYR A 84 12.69 -18.75 -8.90
CA TYR A 84 11.82 -18.87 -7.73
C TYR A 84 11.80 -17.61 -6.83
N THR A 85 12.91 -16.87 -6.71
CA THR A 85 12.98 -15.62 -5.94
C THR A 85 12.16 -14.51 -6.59
N ALA A 86 12.24 -14.37 -7.92
CA ALA A 86 11.45 -13.41 -8.67
C ALA A 86 9.95 -13.75 -8.61
N ARG A 87 9.61 -15.05 -8.73
CA ARG A 87 8.23 -15.55 -8.53
C ARG A 87 7.69 -15.22 -7.13
N LEU A 88 8.47 -15.45 -6.08
CA LEU A 88 8.09 -15.09 -4.71
C LEU A 88 7.91 -13.58 -4.54
N THR A 89 8.80 -12.78 -5.13
CA THR A 89 8.71 -11.31 -5.08
C THR A 89 7.40 -10.82 -5.71
N ARG A 90 7.00 -11.41 -6.84
CA ARG A 90 5.72 -11.12 -7.46
C ARG A 90 4.55 -11.54 -6.58
N LEU A 91 4.58 -12.73 -6.00
CA LEU A 91 3.52 -13.18 -5.09
C LEU A 91 3.34 -12.23 -3.90
N ILE A 92 4.44 -11.77 -3.29
CA ILE A 92 4.40 -10.81 -2.18
C ILE A 92 3.72 -9.52 -2.63
N ALA A 93 4.07 -8.98 -3.80
CA ALA A 93 3.45 -7.78 -4.32
C ALA A 93 1.94 -7.95 -4.60
N ALA A 94 1.53 -9.11 -5.14
CA ALA A 94 0.12 -9.44 -5.36
C ALA A 94 -0.66 -9.59 -4.03
N ALA A 95 -0.05 -10.23 -3.05
CA ALA A 95 -0.63 -10.44 -1.73
C ALA A 95 -0.80 -9.10 -0.99
N GLU A 96 0.25 -8.27 -0.94
CA GLU A 96 0.21 -6.94 -0.33
C GLU A 96 -0.85 -6.04 -0.95
N GLU A 97 -1.05 -6.10 -2.28
CA GLU A 97 -2.09 -5.34 -2.97
C GLU A 97 -3.50 -5.66 -2.44
N LEU A 98 -3.76 -6.94 -2.16
CA LEU A 98 -5.04 -7.42 -1.64
C LEU A 98 -5.09 -7.55 -0.11
N GLY A 99 -4.04 -7.14 0.59
CA GLY A 99 -3.97 -7.14 2.06
C GLY A 99 -3.68 -8.51 2.69
N TYR A 100 -3.16 -9.47 1.91
CA TYR A 100 -2.70 -10.77 2.41
C TYR A 100 -1.23 -10.72 2.84
N ASP A 101 -0.92 -11.44 3.91
CA ASP A 101 0.44 -11.79 4.30
C ASP A 101 0.89 -13.09 3.63
N VAL A 102 2.20 -13.20 3.40
CA VAL A 102 2.84 -14.39 2.81
C VAL A 102 3.73 -15.07 3.85
N ASP A 103 3.50 -16.36 4.09
CA ASP A 103 4.46 -17.23 4.77
C ASP A 103 5.22 -18.08 3.74
N SER A 104 6.50 -17.76 3.58
CA SER A 104 7.42 -18.42 2.67
C SER A 104 8.55 -19.17 3.40
N SER A 105 8.35 -19.47 4.69
CA SER A 105 9.36 -20.17 5.51
C SER A 105 9.77 -21.55 4.98
N GLN A 106 8.88 -22.18 4.21
CA GLN A 106 9.09 -23.47 3.55
C GLN A 106 9.15 -23.34 2.03
N TYR A 107 9.41 -22.15 1.49
CA TYR A 107 9.58 -21.97 0.05
C TYR A 107 11.06 -22.02 -0.33
N ASP A 108 11.40 -22.91 -1.27
CA ASP A 108 12.77 -23.16 -1.73
C ASP A 108 12.84 -23.24 -3.27
N ALA A 109 13.99 -23.64 -3.81
CA ALA A 109 14.18 -23.78 -5.25
C ALA A 109 13.35 -24.91 -5.89
N GLN A 110 12.67 -25.76 -5.10
CA GLN A 110 11.71 -26.76 -5.55
C GLN A 110 10.27 -26.26 -5.42
N GLU A 111 10.06 -25.03 -4.92
CA GLU A 111 8.76 -24.41 -4.71
C GLU A 111 7.86 -25.26 -3.82
N SER A 112 8.40 -25.75 -2.71
CA SER A 112 7.74 -26.79 -1.92
C SER A 112 6.44 -26.36 -1.24
N MET A 113 6.36 -25.18 -0.61
CA MET A 113 5.11 -24.67 -0.03
C MET A 113 5.10 -23.15 0.17
N ILE A 114 3.93 -22.53 -0.05
CA ILE A 114 3.60 -21.16 0.37
C ILE A 114 2.27 -21.16 1.12
N ALA A 115 2.11 -20.27 2.10
CA ALA A 115 0.80 -19.94 2.65
C ALA A 115 0.46 -18.45 2.54
N LEU A 116 -0.84 -18.18 2.34
CA LEU A 116 -1.45 -16.87 2.38
C LEU A 116 -2.43 -16.77 3.55
N TYR A 117 -2.49 -15.63 4.22
CA TYR A 117 -3.44 -15.37 5.29
C TYR A 117 -3.72 -13.88 5.44
N MET A 118 -4.85 -13.56 6.07
CA MET A 118 -5.13 -12.22 6.63
C MET A 118 -5.37 -12.39 8.13
N ASP A 119 -5.10 -11.36 8.93
CA ASP A 119 -5.35 -11.44 10.37
C ASP A 119 -6.81 -11.82 10.66
N GLY A 120 -6.99 -12.77 11.58
CA GLY A 120 -8.30 -13.34 11.93
C GLY A 120 -9.00 -14.18 10.84
N SER A 121 -8.36 -14.42 9.68
CA SER A 121 -8.92 -15.19 8.56
C SER A 121 -8.33 -16.60 8.44
N ALA A 122 -8.88 -17.40 7.52
CA ALA A 122 -8.34 -18.72 7.22
C ALA A 122 -6.94 -18.62 6.60
N ARG A 123 -6.09 -19.60 6.91
CA ARG A 123 -4.79 -19.78 6.28
C ARG A 123 -4.95 -20.70 5.07
N HIS A 124 -4.47 -20.26 3.93
CA HIS A 124 -4.52 -20.99 2.66
C HIS A 124 -3.12 -21.48 2.32
N GLU A 125 -2.96 -22.80 2.16
CA GLU A 125 -1.66 -23.41 1.90
C GLU A 125 -1.63 -24.03 0.50
N PHE A 126 -0.54 -23.78 -0.21
CA PHE A 126 -0.31 -24.21 -1.59
C PHE A 126 0.98 -25.01 -1.61
N TYR A 127 0.92 -26.19 -2.23
CA TYR A 127 1.97 -27.20 -2.17
C TYR A 127 2.50 -27.53 -3.56
N ASP A 128 3.69 -28.13 -3.56
CA ASP A 128 4.39 -28.65 -4.73
C ASP A 128 4.79 -27.56 -5.73
N LYS A 129 5.51 -27.99 -6.78
CA LYS A 129 5.85 -27.14 -7.92
C LYS A 129 4.60 -26.39 -8.40
N ASP A 130 4.74 -25.10 -8.67
CA ASP A 130 3.66 -24.19 -9.07
C ASP A 130 2.80 -23.65 -7.91
N CYS A 131 3.18 -23.87 -6.64
CA CYS A 131 2.48 -23.29 -5.48
C CYS A 131 2.32 -21.77 -5.56
N VAL A 132 3.29 -21.05 -6.15
CA VAL A 132 3.20 -19.60 -6.38
C VAL A 132 2.11 -19.25 -7.39
N ASP A 133 2.02 -19.96 -8.51
CA ASP A 133 1.00 -19.69 -9.53
C ASP A 133 -0.40 -19.98 -9.00
N ALA A 134 -0.54 -21.05 -8.22
CA ALA A 134 -1.78 -21.37 -7.53
C ALA A 134 -2.18 -20.28 -6.53
N ALA A 135 -1.22 -19.76 -5.75
CA ALA A 135 -1.44 -18.67 -4.79
C ALA A 135 -1.83 -17.35 -5.50
N ILE A 136 -1.17 -16.99 -6.60
CA ILE A 136 -1.53 -15.81 -7.41
C ILE A 136 -2.93 -15.99 -8.02
N THR A 137 -3.26 -17.20 -8.50
CA THR A 137 -4.59 -17.51 -9.05
C THR A 137 -5.69 -17.38 -8.00
N PHE A 138 -5.41 -17.79 -6.76
CA PHE A 138 -6.31 -17.59 -5.63
C PHE A 138 -6.53 -16.09 -5.36
N LEU A 139 -5.46 -15.31 -5.20
CA LEU A 139 -5.54 -13.85 -5.00
C LEU A 139 -6.32 -13.16 -6.12
N ARG A 140 -6.05 -13.57 -7.35
CA ARG A 140 -6.77 -13.07 -8.52
C ARG A 140 -8.26 -13.40 -8.44
N THR A 141 -8.63 -14.61 -8.03
CA THR A 141 -10.03 -15.01 -7.86
C THR A 141 -10.72 -14.15 -6.80
N GLU A 142 -10.04 -13.85 -5.70
CA GLU A 142 -10.53 -12.92 -4.67
C GLU A 142 -10.80 -11.52 -5.26
N LEU A 143 -9.86 -10.97 -6.05
CA LEU A 143 -10.06 -9.70 -6.76
C LEU A 143 -11.33 -9.73 -7.61
N PHE A 144 -11.53 -10.75 -8.44
CA PHE A 144 -12.70 -10.85 -9.30
C PHE A 144 -14.00 -11.09 -8.52
N TYR A 145 -13.93 -11.83 -7.41
CA TYR A 145 -15.08 -12.04 -6.52
C TYR A 145 -15.52 -10.73 -5.89
N VAL A 146 -14.59 -9.95 -5.34
CA VAL A 146 -14.88 -8.65 -4.72
C VAL A 146 -15.39 -7.67 -5.78
N ALA A 147 -14.74 -7.59 -6.95
CA ALA A 147 -15.18 -6.73 -8.06
C ALA A 147 -16.58 -7.08 -8.59
N PHE A 148 -17.04 -8.33 -8.43
CA PHE A 148 -18.41 -8.70 -8.77
C PHE A 148 -19.43 -8.20 -7.73
N HIS A 149 -19.08 -8.19 -6.44
CA HIS A 149 -20.00 -7.84 -5.35
C HIS A 149 -20.05 -6.33 -5.06
N ILE A 150 -18.92 -5.64 -5.20
CA ILE A 150 -18.79 -4.19 -4.94
C ILE A 150 -18.11 -3.48 -6.13
N PRO A 151 -18.67 -3.57 -7.35
CA PRO A 151 -18.00 -3.13 -8.57
C PRO A 151 -17.63 -1.66 -8.60
N ASP A 152 -18.44 -0.81 -7.95
CA ASP A 152 -18.35 0.65 -8.03
C ASP A 152 -17.59 1.28 -6.84
N ASP A 153 -17.20 0.47 -5.83
CA ASP A 153 -16.41 0.96 -4.70
C ASP A 153 -15.00 1.33 -5.18
N GLU A 154 -14.53 2.51 -4.77
CA GLU A 154 -13.20 3.03 -5.12
C GLU A 154 -12.14 2.50 -4.14
N ALA A 155 -10.94 2.25 -4.68
CA ALA A 155 -9.75 1.94 -3.91
C ALA A 155 -8.50 2.50 -4.60
N ASP A 156 -7.45 2.69 -3.81
CA ASP A 156 -6.12 3.02 -4.31
C ASP A 156 -5.37 1.73 -4.63
N TRP A 157 -4.67 1.74 -5.77
CA TRP A 157 -3.93 0.59 -6.29
C TRP A 157 -2.48 0.95 -6.61
N SER A 158 -1.59 -0.04 -6.49
CA SER A 158 -0.21 0.11 -6.92
C SER A 158 0.03 -0.47 -8.32
N PRO A 159 0.77 0.23 -9.20
CA PRO A 159 1.11 -0.34 -10.52
C PRO A 159 1.84 -1.68 -10.44
N GLN A 160 2.67 -1.87 -9.40
CA GLN A 160 3.41 -3.10 -9.18
C GLN A 160 2.48 -4.26 -8.77
N GLY A 161 1.60 -4.06 -7.80
CA GLY A 161 0.66 -5.07 -7.35
C GLY A 161 -0.37 -5.44 -8.41
N LEU A 162 -0.84 -4.44 -9.18
CA LEU A 162 -1.68 -4.68 -10.35
C LEU A 162 -0.99 -5.57 -11.40
N SER A 163 0.27 -5.27 -11.75
CA SER A 163 1.03 -6.13 -12.66
C SER A 163 1.25 -7.53 -12.08
N ALA A 164 1.50 -7.63 -10.77
CA ALA A 164 1.71 -8.91 -10.10
C ALA A 164 0.48 -9.85 -10.18
N LEU A 165 -0.73 -9.28 -10.19
CA LEU A 165 -2.00 -10.01 -10.31
C LEU A 165 -2.32 -10.47 -11.75
N CYS A 166 -1.63 -9.95 -12.77
CA CYS A 166 -1.79 -10.39 -14.16
C CYS A 166 -1.25 -11.81 -14.36
N LEU A 167 -1.90 -12.58 -15.25
CA LEU A 167 -1.36 -13.87 -15.68
C LEU A 167 -0.15 -13.65 -16.60
N ARG A 168 0.88 -14.50 -16.48
CA ARG A 168 2.07 -14.47 -17.36
C ARG A 168 1.84 -15.29 -18.62
N GLN A 169 2.67 -15.06 -19.64
CA GLN A 169 2.62 -15.83 -20.88
C GLN A 169 2.72 -17.33 -20.60
N GLY A 170 1.81 -18.11 -21.16
CA GLY A 170 1.76 -19.57 -20.99
C GLY A 170 0.80 -20.05 -19.88
N ASN A 171 0.38 -19.16 -18.98
CA ASN A 171 -0.64 -19.46 -17.96
C ASN A 171 -2.03 -19.05 -18.48
N ASN A 172 -2.71 -19.99 -19.14
CA ASN A 172 -4.13 -19.87 -19.46
C ASN A 172 -4.95 -20.62 -18.41
N ILE A 173 -5.86 -19.93 -17.74
CA ILE A 173 -6.92 -20.54 -16.91
C ILE A 173 -8.14 -20.79 -17.80
#